data_AF-A0A448YKE3-F1
#
_entry.id   AF-A0A448YKE3-F1
#
_cell.length_a   1.000
_cell.length_b   1.000
_cell.length_c   1.000
_cell.angle_alpha   90.00
_cell.angle_beta   90.00
_cell.angle_gamma   90.00
#
_symmetry.space_group_name_H-M   'P 1'
#
loop_
_entity.id
_entity.type
_entity.pdbx_description
1 polymer ?
#
loop_
_entity_poly.entity_id
_entity_poly.type
_entity_poly.pdbx_seq_one_letter_code
_entity_poly.pdbx_strand_id
1 'polypeptide(L)'
;MLSVTTAIRFARRSISPSVNSIRWYTKPRRFARVERGSNPTSLTHHDLELFEGYLENTNFGSLKSTEAQSDNRIVSGFRYTGRRLSELVSSTLRNLSDATDSDPAEDTVARQRLTEKEWVLLSKVKLYLKTSNDRSLYDILRRNRVSIPTLVDNLSRFHVSLIIKRLTDYQMEIMKRFIAEQQFSSRLRKDSDIVGLAQMKDKTYNGVRTSILKISQHAHLNTLDYETIVTFCMRNLRFRDAIDVISDLETRIREGDTSLSLTNSLWGDKIGILSRSNEQTWTIDRYDLKSNRAQLIPEGYVYPVGETDILQLLGQYRESGLILDQKMCKTIVLALGKSKNLSKLDSFIQGVWGVDTNSGELVEGFTMPSKDSMVYPNFDLLRCIELAYSFNSQLLKPLLICNTIVQKYGLTSQRSQKYWATVLECTALQCENVYRDTQTELWRKGDESDLSEVDLRRKIFDHLWQHIMTIITKPSKAMIKLRLSHGSLESLLEDLPQIRERSIDPKINITSSEAAYNENILFSYLNTCRIGLMKKREFYQAEHMITQFSINNRMKDVLLKKLSNYQQRYLKRMNQERVRARQQIRDDDDDDGMFGFW
;
A
#
# COMPACT_ATOMS: atom_id res chain seq x y z
N MET A 1 -26.14 -18.05 23.54
CA MET A 1 -26.26 -17.59 22.14
C MET A 1 -27.34 -16.52 22.06
N LEU A 2 -26.97 -15.25 22.04
CA LEU A 2 -27.90 -14.12 21.80
C LEU A 2 -27.23 -13.20 20.78
N SER A 3 -27.97 -12.89 19.71
CA SER A 3 -27.45 -12.32 18.47
C SER A 3 -27.08 -10.84 18.59
N VAL A 4 -26.03 -10.46 17.86
CA VAL A 4 -25.42 -9.13 17.71
C VAL A 4 -26.43 -8.03 17.28
N THR A 5 -27.63 -8.40 16.88
CA THR A 5 -28.71 -7.51 16.42
C THR A 5 -29.33 -6.64 17.52
N THR A 6 -29.26 -7.02 18.80
CA THR A 6 -30.02 -6.29 19.85
C THR A 6 -29.27 -5.09 20.45
N ALA A 7 -27.94 -5.01 20.28
CA ALA A 7 -27.13 -3.91 20.83
C ALA A 7 -27.24 -2.58 20.04
N ILE A 8 -27.84 -2.59 18.84
CA ILE A 8 -27.88 -1.42 17.95
C ILE A 8 -29.04 -0.45 18.28
N ARG A 9 -30.01 -0.84 19.13
CA ARG A 9 -31.16 0.03 19.44
C ARG A 9 -30.95 1.08 20.53
N PHE A 10 -29.88 1.01 21.32
CA PHE A 10 -29.71 1.91 22.48
C PHE A 10 -28.82 3.14 22.25
N ALA A 11 -28.10 3.25 21.12
CA ALA A 11 -27.18 4.37 20.85
C ALA A 11 -27.80 5.50 20.00
N ARG A 12 -29.12 5.72 20.08
CA ARG A 12 -29.85 6.66 19.20
C ARG A 12 -30.21 8.02 19.83
N ARG A 13 -29.64 8.40 20.97
CA ARG A 13 -29.91 9.70 21.60
C ARG A 13 -28.66 10.37 22.17
N SER A 14 -27.97 11.08 21.29
CA SER A 14 -27.25 12.33 21.61
C SER A 14 -26.73 12.93 20.30
N ILE A 15 -27.54 13.83 19.75
CA ILE A 15 -27.20 14.68 18.61
C ILE A 15 -26.53 15.94 19.16
N SER A 16 -25.35 16.28 18.66
CA SER A 16 -24.95 17.68 18.46
C SER A 16 -23.82 17.76 17.41
N PRO A 17 -23.66 18.90 16.72
CA PRO A 17 -23.31 18.93 15.29
C PRO A 17 -21.95 19.59 15.00
N SER A 18 -21.12 18.96 14.17
CA SER A 18 -20.09 19.66 13.36
C SER A 18 -19.37 18.71 12.40
N VAL A 19 -20.01 18.33 11.29
CA VAL A 19 -19.28 17.76 10.14
C VAL A 19 -19.88 18.30 8.84
N ASN A 20 -19.56 19.55 8.54
CA ASN A 20 -19.63 20.07 7.17
C ASN A 20 -18.36 19.62 6.43
N SER A 21 -18.38 18.43 5.83
CA SER A 21 -17.40 18.06 4.79
C SER A 21 -17.82 16.89 3.91
N ILE A 22 -19.10 16.78 3.53
CA ILE A 22 -19.47 15.90 2.40
C ILE A 22 -20.59 16.56 1.60
N ARG A 23 -20.21 17.17 0.45
CA ARG A 23 -20.93 17.24 -0.83
C ARG A 23 -20.59 18.52 -1.58
N TRP A 24 -19.62 18.45 -2.50
CA TRP A 24 -19.62 19.21 -3.76
C TRP A 24 -18.76 18.46 -4.78
N TYR A 25 -19.34 17.51 -5.50
CA TYR A 25 -18.84 17.10 -6.82
C TYR A 25 -19.74 17.74 -7.86
N THR A 26 -19.44 18.99 -8.23
CA THR A 26 -19.79 19.65 -9.50
C THR A 26 -19.28 21.09 -9.48
N LYS A 27 -18.20 21.31 -10.24
CA LYS A 27 -17.64 22.53 -10.85
C LYS A 27 -16.12 22.62 -10.59
N PRO A 28 -15.30 22.78 -11.63
CA PRO A 28 -13.86 22.95 -11.48
C PRO A 28 -13.63 24.27 -10.75
N ARG A 29 -13.20 24.21 -9.48
CA ARG A 29 -12.68 25.41 -8.82
C ARG A 29 -11.29 25.68 -9.38
N ARG A 30 -11.27 26.76 -10.17
CA ARG A 30 -10.13 27.46 -10.75
C ARG A 30 -8.96 27.61 -9.78
N PHE A 31 -7.76 27.39 -10.31
CA PHE A 31 -6.51 28.13 -10.08
C PHE A 31 -6.37 28.90 -8.76
N ALA A 32 -5.57 28.35 -7.84
CA ALA A 32 -4.62 29.09 -7.01
C ALA A 32 -3.84 28.10 -6.12
N ARG A 33 -2.75 27.54 -6.66
CA ARG A 33 -1.57 27.14 -5.88
C ARG A 33 -0.38 27.17 -6.83
N VAL A 34 -0.04 28.38 -7.25
CA VAL A 34 1.32 28.71 -7.69
C VAL A 34 1.98 29.40 -6.49
N GLU A 35 3.26 29.10 -6.33
CA GLU A 35 4.21 29.55 -5.32
C GLU A 35 4.26 28.76 -4.01
N ARG A 36 5.20 27.81 -3.97
CA ARG A 36 6.37 27.91 -3.09
C ARG A 36 7.51 27.00 -3.60
N GLY A 37 8.56 27.66 -4.09
CA GLY A 37 9.97 27.26 -4.01
C GLY A 37 10.39 25.87 -4.53
N SER A 38 11.30 25.87 -5.50
CA SER A 38 11.81 24.76 -6.32
C SER A 38 10.88 24.39 -7.46
N ASN A 39 11.25 24.79 -8.68
CA ASN A 39 10.73 24.14 -9.89
C ASN A 39 11.06 22.64 -9.76
N PRO A 40 10.07 21.75 -9.59
CA PRO A 40 10.32 20.36 -9.92
C PRO A 40 10.60 20.35 -11.43
N THR A 41 11.59 19.59 -11.87
CA THR A 41 11.65 19.10 -13.25
C THR A 41 10.34 18.34 -13.51
N SER A 42 9.32 19.04 -13.98
CA SER A 42 8.04 18.45 -14.34
C SER A 42 8.25 17.67 -15.63
N LEU A 43 7.90 16.38 -15.61
CA LEU A 43 7.86 15.57 -16.81
C LEU A 43 7.06 16.31 -17.89
N THR A 44 7.58 16.40 -19.10
CA THR A 44 6.94 17.10 -20.22
C THR A 44 6.23 16.12 -21.15
N HIS A 45 5.42 16.64 -22.09
CA HIS A 45 4.84 15.82 -23.16
C HIS A 45 5.92 15.13 -24.00
N HIS A 46 7.01 15.85 -24.31
CA HIS A 46 8.14 15.30 -25.05
C HIS A 46 8.81 14.12 -24.32
N ASP A 47 8.95 14.21 -22.99
CA ASP A 47 9.47 13.10 -22.19
C ASP A 47 8.58 11.85 -22.27
N LEU A 48 7.26 12.03 -22.38
CA LEU A 48 6.31 10.93 -22.59
C LEU A 48 6.42 10.31 -23.98
N GLU A 49 6.66 11.10 -25.03
CA GLU A 49 6.93 10.60 -26.39
C GLU A 49 8.23 9.78 -26.44
N LEU A 50 9.30 10.27 -25.81
CA LEU A 50 10.55 9.52 -25.68
C LEU A 50 10.33 8.20 -24.92
N PHE A 51 9.50 8.23 -23.88
CA PHE A 51 9.15 7.03 -23.12
C PHE A 51 8.30 6.05 -23.94
N GLU A 52 7.32 6.53 -24.70
CA GLU A 52 6.54 5.70 -25.63
C GLU A 52 7.47 5.04 -26.67
N GLY A 53 8.33 5.83 -27.32
CA GLY A 53 9.30 5.32 -28.29
C GLY A 53 10.27 4.30 -27.68
N TYR A 54 10.69 4.48 -26.42
CA TYR A 54 11.44 3.46 -25.70
C TYR A 54 10.63 2.17 -25.54
N LEU A 55 9.36 2.26 -25.10
CA LEU A 55 8.51 1.08 -24.94
C LEU A 55 8.25 0.35 -26.26
N GLU A 56 8.09 1.06 -27.38
CA GLU A 56 7.89 0.45 -28.70
C GLU A 56 9.12 -0.35 -29.17
N ASN A 57 10.32 0.15 -28.88
CA ASN A 57 11.58 -0.45 -29.33
C ASN A 57 12.18 -1.45 -28.33
N THR A 58 11.70 -1.46 -27.08
CA THR A 58 12.26 -2.32 -26.03
C THR A 58 11.56 -3.68 -25.99
N ASN A 59 12.33 -4.75 -26.21
CA ASN A 59 11.85 -6.10 -25.98
C ASN A 59 12.16 -6.58 -24.54
N PHE A 60 11.21 -6.36 -23.64
CA PHE A 60 11.27 -6.91 -22.28
C PHE A 60 11.20 -8.45 -22.24
N GLY A 61 10.93 -9.12 -23.37
CA GLY A 61 10.98 -10.58 -23.50
C GLY A 61 12.34 -11.17 -23.16
N SER A 62 13.43 -10.39 -23.25
CA SER A 62 14.77 -10.76 -22.74
C SER A 62 14.83 -10.93 -21.21
N LEU A 63 13.84 -10.41 -20.47
CA LEU A 63 13.67 -10.62 -19.03
C LEU A 63 12.91 -11.91 -18.69
N LYS A 64 12.41 -12.64 -19.70
CA LYS A 64 12.09 -14.06 -19.51
C LYS A 64 13.42 -14.71 -19.22
N SER A 65 13.62 -15.10 -17.95
CA SER A 65 14.78 -15.86 -17.50
C SER A 65 15.31 -16.75 -18.62
N THR A 66 16.60 -16.61 -18.96
CA THR A 66 17.34 -17.59 -19.75
C THR A 66 16.87 -18.96 -19.30
N GLU A 67 16.26 -19.71 -20.22
CA GLU A 67 15.75 -21.03 -19.92
C GLU A 67 16.89 -21.83 -19.30
N ALA A 68 16.80 -22.07 -17.99
CA ALA A 68 17.41 -23.23 -17.41
C ALA A 68 16.65 -24.42 -18.00
N GLN A 69 17.09 -24.85 -19.18
CA GLN A 69 16.82 -26.17 -19.69
C GLN A 69 17.17 -27.16 -18.58
N SER A 70 16.24 -28.09 -18.35
CA SER A 70 16.42 -29.31 -17.57
C SER A 70 17.07 -29.15 -16.19
N ASP A 71 16.23 -29.00 -15.17
CA ASP A 71 16.05 -30.14 -14.27
C ASP A 71 14.76 -30.04 -13.47
N ASN A 72 13.80 -30.86 -13.88
CA ASN A 72 12.59 -31.18 -13.13
C ASN A 72 12.91 -32.11 -11.93
N ARG A 73 14.11 -32.03 -11.36
CA ARG A 73 14.54 -32.79 -10.19
C ARG A 73 15.34 -31.92 -9.22
N ILE A 74 14.66 -31.63 -8.11
CA ILE A 74 15.26 -31.44 -6.77
C ILE A 74 16.12 -30.17 -6.62
N VAL A 75 15.46 -29.05 -6.32
CA VAL A 75 15.86 -28.21 -5.18
C VAL A 75 14.60 -27.91 -4.37
N SER A 76 14.13 -28.94 -3.64
CA SER A 76 13.47 -28.74 -2.36
C SER A 76 14.53 -28.23 -1.36
N GLY A 77 15.00 -27.00 -1.59
CA GLY A 77 16.03 -26.32 -0.82
C GLY A 77 15.47 -25.41 0.27
N PHE A 78 14.37 -25.83 0.90
CA PHE A 78 14.09 -25.47 2.28
C PHE A 78 13.75 -26.78 2.98
N ARG A 79 14.80 -27.51 3.41
CA ARG A 79 14.69 -28.65 4.33
C ARG A 79 14.39 -28.16 5.75
N TYR A 80 13.29 -27.45 5.90
CA TYR A 80 12.55 -27.42 7.15
C TYR A 80 11.09 -27.57 6.75
N THR A 81 10.65 -28.81 6.61
CA THR A 81 9.23 -29.12 6.59
C THR A 81 8.59 -28.44 7.80
N GLY A 82 7.38 -27.89 7.68
CA GLY A 82 6.69 -27.26 8.82
C GLY A 82 6.65 -28.17 10.06
N ARG A 83 6.78 -29.49 9.87
CA ARG A 83 6.99 -30.47 10.93
C ARG A 83 8.36 -30.40 11.61
N ARG A 84 9.47 -30.27 10.88
CA ARG A 84 10.81 -30.07 11.47
C ARG A 84 11.04 -28.66 12.01
N LEU A 85 10.46 -27.63 11.42
CA LEU A 85 10.51 -26.27 11.96
C LEU A 85 9.61 -26.17 13.20
N SER A 86 8.47 -26.87 13.21
CA SER A 86 7.69 -27.09 14.43
C SER A 86 8.41 -27.98 15.43
N GLU A 87 9.15 -29.01 15.04
CA GLU A 87 9.95 -29.84 15.96
C GLU A 87 11.16 -29.08 16.50
N LEU A 88 11.77 -28.19 15.71
CA LEU A 88 12.89 -27.34 16.13
C LEU A 88 12.39 -26.19 17.01
N VAL A 89 11.25 -25.59 16.69
CA VAL A 89 10.57 -24.63 17.56
C VAL A 89 10.04 -25.34 18.81
N SER A 90 9.51 -26.55 18.71
CA SER A 90 9.05 -27.35 19.86
C SER A 90 10.21 -27.93 20.68
N SER A 91 11.38 -28.20 20.10
CA SER A 91 12.58 -28.64 20.81
C SER A 91 13.30 -27.46 21.44
N THR A 92 13.33 -26.29 20.79
CA THR A 92 13.83 -25.05 21.41
C THR A 92 12.85 -24.56 22.48
N LEU A 93 11.54 -24.69 22.28
CA LEU A 93 10.53 -24.45 23.33
C LEU A 93 10.52 -25.51 24.43
N ARG A 94 10.89 -26.78 24.15
CA ARG A 94 11.09 -27.81 25.19
C ARG A 94 12.38 -27.57 25.98
N ASN A 95 13.48 -27.27 25.31
CA ASN A 95 14.74 -26.94 25.97
C ASN A 95 14.66 -25.61 26.74
N LEU A 96 13.77 -24.69 26.32
CA LEU A 96 13.41 -23.49 27.08
C LEU A 96 12.34 -23.77 28.15
N SER A 97 11.45 -24.76 27.96
CA SER A 97 10.45 -25.13 28.96
C SER A 97 11.01 -25.97 30.09
N ASP A 98 12.01 -26.80 29.79
CA ASP A 98 12.81 -27.57 30.74
C ASP A 98 13.79 -26.65 31.49
N ALA A 99 14.07 -25.46 30.95
CA ALA A 99 14.66 -24.32 31.68
C ALA A 99 13.60 -23.46 32.43
N THR A 100 12.31 -23.81 32.33
CA THR A 100 11.19 -23.19 33.05
C THR A 100 10.43 -24.18 33.94
N ASP A 101 11.16 -25.10 34.58
CA ASP A 101 10.76 -25.39 35.96
C ASP A 101 10.94 -24.07 36.71
N SER A 102 9.83 -23.32 36.78
CA SER A 102 9.73 -22.12 37.60
C SER A 102 10.23 -22.52 38.98
N ASP A 103 11.36 -21.94 39.37
CA ASP A 103 11.98 -22.22 40.66
C ASP A 103 10.88 -22.06 41.72
N PRO A 104 10.48 -23.12 42.45
CA PRO A 104 9.43 -23.02 43.44
C PRO A 104 9.73 -21.94 44.50
N ALA A 105 11.00 -21.51 44.60
CA ALA A 105 11.45 -20.35 45.36
C ALA A 105 10.91 -19.00 44.84
N GLU A 106 10.85 -18.75 43.52
CA GLU A 106 10.32 -17.49 42.97
C GLU A 106 8.81 -17.34 43.23
N ASP A 107 8.05 -18.43 43.05
CA ASP A 107 6.60 -18.42 43.29
C ASP A 107 6.24 -18.33 44.78
N THR A 108 7.10 -18.82 45.70
CA THR A 108 6.90 -18.64 47.14
C THR A 108 7.21 -17.20 47.60
N VAL A 109 8.23 -16.56 47.05
CA VAL A 109 8.57 -15.15 47.36
C VAL A 109 7.51 -14.18 46.83
N ALA A 110 7.01 -14.38 45.61
CA ALA A 110 5.95 -13.56 45.04
C ALA A 110 4.62 -13.69 45.84
N ARG A 111 4.30 -14.89 46.32
CA ARG A 111 3.10 -15.15 47.13
C ARG A 111 3.12 -14.48 48.51
N GLN A 112 4.30 -14.15 49.04
CA GLN A 112 4.45 -13.41 50.30
C GLN A 112 4.36 -11.89 50.13
N ARG A 113 4.59 -11.35 48.92
CA ARG A 113 4.62 -9.91 48.63
C ARG A 113 3.33 -9.36 48.02
N LEU A 114 2.50 -10.23 47.45
CA LEU A 114 1.31 -9.84 46.70
C LEU A 114 0.04 -9.99 47.54
N THR A 115 -0.93 -9.09 47.32
CA THR A 115 -2.28 -9.33 47.83
C THR A 115 -2.90 -10.55 47.16
N GLU A 116 -3.87 -11.20 47.80
CA GLU A 116 -4.55 -12.38 47.24
C GLU A 116 -5.14 -12.10 45.84
N LYS A 117 -5.66 -10.89 45.63
CA LYS A 117 -6.19 -10.44 44.33
C LYS A 117 -5.10 -10.34 43.26
N GLU A 118 -3.92 -9.83 43.61
CA GLU A 118 -2.78 -9.71 42.69
C GLU A 118 -2.15 -11.06 42.39
N TRP A 119 -2.06 -11.96 43.38
CA TRP A 119 -1.58 -13.34 43.18
C TRP A 119 -2.49 -14.12 42.23
N VAL A 120 -3.81 -14.03 42.42
CA VAL A 120 -4.80 -14.65 41.51
C VAL A 120 -4.68 -14.07 40.10
N LEU A 121 -4.43 -12.77 39.99
CA LEU A 121 -4.23 -12.10 38.71
C LEU A 121 -2.94 -12.57 38.01
N LEU A 122 -1.82 -12.61 38.73
CA LEU A 122 -0.52 -13.10 38.23
C LEU A 122 -0.63 -14.55 37.76
N SER A 123 -1.27 -15.41 38.56
CA SER A 123 -1.52 -16.81 38.22
C SER A 123 -2.32 -16.95 36.93
N LYS A 124 -3.37 -16.13 36.75
CA LYS A 124 -4.17 -16.11 35.51
C LYS A 124 -3.37 -15.62 34.31
N VAL A 125 -2.51 -14.61 34.48
CA VAL A 125 -1.63 -14.13 33.41
C VAL A 125 -0.64 -15.22 33.00
N LYS A 126 0.06 -15.84 33.95
CA LYS A 126 0.97 -16.97 33.69
C LYS A 126 0.25 -18.13 32.99
N LEU A 127 -0.97 -18.47 33.43
CA LEU A 127 -1.80 -19.49 32.78
C LEU A 127 -2.12 -19.11 31.34
N TYR A 128 -2.59 -17.88 31.08
CA TYR A 128 -2.90 -17.47 29.72
C TYR A 128 -1.66 -17.44 28.83
N LEU A 129 -0.48 -17.11 29.37
CA LEU A 129 0.78 -17.17 28.64
C LEU A 129 1.13 -18.59 28.15
N LYS A 130 0.73 -19.62 28.90
CA LYS A 130 0.87 -21.04 28.50
C LYS A 130 -0.17 -21.50 27.46
N THR A 131 -1.29 -20.78 27.30
CA THR A 131 -2.35 -21.12 26.33
C THR A 131 -2.31 -20.24 25.08
N SER A 132 -2.90 -20.65 23.96
CA SER A 132 -3.01 -19.82 22.73
C SER A 132 -4.12 -18.74 22.78
N ASN A 133 -4.69 -18.45 23.95
CA ASN A 133 -5.84 -17.55 24.09
C ASN A 133 -5.44 -16.07 24.26
N ASP A 134 -5.00 -15.43 23.17
CA ASP A 134 -4.54 -14.02 23.19
C ASP A 134 -5.64 -13.03 23.58
N ARG A 135 -6.90 -13.34 23.25
CA ARG A 135 -8.05 -12.50 23.60
C ARG A 135 -8.24 -12.41 25.11
N SER A 136 -8.19 -13.55 25.81
CA SER A 136 -8.32 -13.57 27.27
C SER A 136 -7.14 -12.87 27.95
N LEU A 137 -5.93 -13.02 27.41
CA LEU A 137 -4.75 -12.28 27.88
C LEU A 137 -4.94 -10.76 27.73
N TYR A 138 -5.45 -10.30 26.58
CA TYR A 138 -5.77 -8.89 26.38
C TYR A 138 -6.87 -8.40 27.34
N ASP A 139 -7.97 -9.14 27.46
CA ASP A 139 -9.11 -8.74 28.30
C ASP A 139 -8.74 -8.65 29.78
N ILE A 140 -7.89 -9.55 30.28
CA ILE A 140 -7.44 -9.51 31.68
C ILE A 140 -6.51 -8.33 31.94
N LEU A 141 -5.54 -8.05 31.05
CA LEU A 141 -4.64 -6.91 31.18
C LEU A 141 -5.37 -5.58 31.00
N ARG A 142 -6.36 -5.52 30.11
CA ARG A 142 -7.18 -4.33 29.89
C ARG A 142 -8.05 -3.99 31.10
N ARG A 143 -8.63 -4.98 31.77
CA ARG A 143 -9.49 -4.77 32.95
C ARG A 143 -8.68 -4.40 34.19
N ASN A 144 -7.45 -4.91 34.30
CA ASN A 144 -6.61 -4.74 35.49
C ASN A 144 -5.41 -3.80 35.22
N ARG A 145 -5.63 -2.73 34.45
CA ARG A 145 -4.57 -1.78 34.07
C ARG A 145 -3.84 -1.15 35.24
N VAL A 146 -4.48 -1.00 36.39
CA VAL A 146 -3.88 -0.40 37.60
C VAL A 146 -2.85 -1.33 38.22
N SER A 147 -3.04 -2.65 38.09
CA SER A 147 -2.18 -3.68 38.68
C SER A 147 -1.04 -4.14 37.76
N ILE A 148 -0.93 -3.58 36.53
CA ILE A 148 0.16 -3.91 35.60
C ILE A 148 1.55 -3.69 36.21
N PRO A 149 1.83 -2.59 36.92
CA PRO A 149 3.14 -2.37 37.54
C PRO A 149 3.52 -3.52 38.48
N THR A 150 2.65 -3.83 39.46
CA THR A 150 2.86 -4.93 40.41
C THR A 150 2.99 -6.30 39.73
N LEU A 151 2.25 -6.53 38.64
CA LEU A 151 2.37 -7.78 37.88
C LEU A 151 3.74 -7.90 37.21
N VAL A 152 4.21 -6.83 36.58
CA VAL A 152 5.47 -6.81 35.84
C VAL A 152 6.66 -7.07 36.76
N ASP A 153 6.64 -6.51 37.97
CA ASP A 153 7.69 -6.73 38.98
C ASP A 153 7.84 -8.21 39.40
N ASN A 154 6.81 -9.03 39.18
CA ASN A 154 6.76 -10.45 39.54
C ASN A 154 6.78 -11.38 38.32
N LEU A 155 7.12 -10.84 37.13
CA LEU A 155 7.26 -11.60 35.89
C LEU A 155 8.72 -11.60 35.44
N SER A 156 9.21 -12.75 34.99
CA SER A 156 10.52 -12.81 34.33
C SER A 156 10.53 -11.99 33.04
N ARG A 157 11.71 -11.51 32.63
CA ARG A 157 11.89 -10.73 31.39
C ARG A 157 11.29 -11.44 30.17
N PHE A 158 11.45 -12.76 30.09
CA PHE A 158 10.85 -13.56 29.03
C PHE A 158 9.31 -13.46 29.01
N HIS A 159 8.65 -13.55 30.16
CA HIS A 159 7.20 -13.42 30.24
C HIS A 159 6.74 -12.02 29.79
N VAL A 160 7.48 -10.97 30.15
CA VAL A 160 7.19 -9.60 29.70
C VAL A 160 7.28 -9.49 28.18
N SER A 161 8.38 -9.96 27.58
CA SER A 161 8.55 -9.98 26.12
C SER A 161 7.44 -10.78 25.43
N LEU A 162 7.06 -11.93 26.00
CA LEU A 162 5.98 -12.76 25.47
C LEU A 162 4.62 -12.07 25.55
N ILE A 163 4.32 -11.34 26.64
CA ILE A 163 3.10 -10.53 26.75
C ILE A 163 3.06 -9.49 25.64
N ILE A 164 4.15 -8.72 25.45
CA ILE A 164 4.23 -7.67 24.43
C ILE A 164 3.97 -8.28 23.06
N LYS A 165 4.72 -9.33 22.68
CA LYS A 165 4.56 -10.03 21.41
C LYS A 165 3.11 -10.48 21.18
N ARG A 166 2.52 -11.19 22.14
CA ARG A 166 1.15 -11.72 22.00
C ARG A 166 0.09 -10.62 21.92
N LEU A 167 0.26 -9.52 22.65
CA LEU A 167 -0.63 -8.37 22.53
C LEU A 167 -0.54 -7.71 21.14
N THR A 168 0.67 -7.61 20.58
CA THR A 168 0.86 -7.08 19.22
C THR A 168 0.28 -8.02 18.15
N ASP A 169 0.49 -9.32 18.27
CA ASP A 169 -0.05 -10.34 17.36
C ASP A 169 -1.59 -10.37 17.38
N TYR A 170 -2.19 -10.27 18.57
CA TYR A 170 -3.64 -10.16 18.73
C TYR A 170 -4.21 -8.96 17.96
N GLN A 171 -3.59 -7.79 18.08
CA GLN A 171 -4.03 -6.61 17.35
C GLN A 171 -3.84 -6.76 15.83
N MET A 172 -2.77 -7.42 15.39
CA MET A 172 -2.53 -7.69 13.98
C MET A 172 -3.61 -8.61 13.37
N GLU A 173 -4.06 -9.62 14.11
CA GLU A 173 -5.17 -10.47 13.69
C GLU A 173 -6.50 -9.71 13.61
N ILE A 174 -6.76 -8.82 14.57
CA ILE A 174 -7.93 -7.91 14.50
C ILE A 174 -7.84 -6.99 13.28
N MET A 175 -6.66 -6.47 12.97
CA MET A 175 -6.44 -5.62 11.80
C MET A 175 -6.75 -6.34 10.49
N LYS A 176 -6.29 -7.60 10.33
CA LYS A 176 -6.57 -8.41 9.15
C LYS A 176 -8.07 -8.62 8.95
N ARG A 177 -8.79 -8.95 10.02
CA ARG A 177 -10.26 -9.11 10.01
C ARG A 177 -10.96 -7.80 9.66
N PHE A 178 -10.50 -6.68 10.23
CA PHE A 178 -11.02 -5.35 9.91
C PHE A 178 -10.84 -5.00 8.42
N ILE A 179 -9.66 -5.27 7.84
CA ILE A 179 -9.40 -5.00 6.42
C ILE A 179 -10.35 -5.83 5.54
N ALA A 180 -10.52 -7.12 5.86
CA ALA A 180 -11.46 -7.99 5.14
C ALA A 180 -12.90 -7.47 5.23
N GLU A 181 -13.35 -7.08 6.43
CA GLU A 181 -14.70 -6.57 6.66
C GLU A 181 -14.93 -5.19 6.00
N GLN A 182 -13.92 -4.32 5.99
CA GLN A 182 -13.98 -3.03 5.27
C GLN A 182 -14.08 -3.26 3.76
N GLN A 183 -13.31 -4.21 3.21
CA GLN A 183 -13.39 -4.58 1.80
C GLN A 183 -14.75 -5.18 1.43
N PHE A 184 -15.39 -5.90 2.34
CA PHE A 184 -16.74 -6.42 2.17
C PHE A 184 -17.80 -5.31 2.26
N SER A 185 -17.74 -4.48 3.30
CA SER A 185 -18.71 -3.41 3.57
C SER A 185 -18.69 -2.32 2.51
N SER A 186 -17.49 -1.93 2.01
CA SER A 186 -17.35 -0.98 0.89
C SER A 186 -18.00 -1.46 -0.41
N ARG A 187 -18.25 -2.76 -0.55
CA ARG A 187 -18.96 -3.34 -1.70
C ARG A 187 -20.48 -3.37 -1.53
N LEU A 188 -21.00 -3.21 -0.30
CA LEU A 188 -22.39 -3.57 0.02
C LEU A 188 -23.22 -2.49 0.75
N ARG A 189 -22.63 -1.57 1.56
CA ARG A 189 -23.43 -0.68 2.46
C ARG A 189 -22.82 0.72 2.69
N LYS A 190 -23.67 1.62 3.24
CA LYS A 190 -23.49 3.07 3.51
C LYS A 190 -22.26 3.38 4.40
N ASP A 191 -21.73 4.60 4.26
CA ASP A 191 -20.54 5.13 4.96
C ASP A 191 -20.55 4.97 6.49
N SER A 192 -21.71 4.89 7.14
CA SER A 192 -21.85 4.76 8.59
C SER A 192 -21.22 3.48 9.18
N ASP A 193 -21.28 2.37 8.45
CA ASP A 193 -20.75 1.09 8.92
C ASP A 193 -19.20 1.09 8.87
N ILE A 194 -18.63 1.80 7.89
CA ILE A 194 -17.19 1.99 7.76
C ILE A 194 -16.64 2.85 8.91
N VAL A 195 -17.38 3.89 9.33
CA VAL A 195 -17.01 4.74 10.49
C VAL A 195 -17.02 3.93 11.78
N GLY A 196 -18.07 3.13 12.03
CA GLY A 196 -18.15 2.28 13.23
C GLY A 196 -17.02 1.24 13.30
N LEU A 197 -16.69 0.62 12.16
CA LEU A 197 -15.55 -0.27 12.05
C LEU A 197 -14.24 0.47 12.41
N ALA A 198 -14.02 1.68 11.88
CA ALA A 198 -12.79 2.44 12.12
C ALA A 198 -12.61 2.82 13.59
N GLN A 199 -13.70 3.22 14.26
CA GLN A 199 -13.70 3.49 15.70
C GLN A 199 -13.34 2.24 16.53
N MET A 200 -13.83 1.06 16.15
CA MET A 200 -13.48 -0.19 16.82
C MET A 200 -12.01 -0.56 16.65
N LYS A 201 -11.44 -0.34 15.45
CA LYS A 201 -10.01 -0.51 15.18
C LYS A 201 -9.18 0.36 16.12
N ASP A 202 -9.51 1.66 16.20
CA ASP A 202 -8.77 2.61 17.04
C ASP A 202 -8.91 2.33 18.53
N LYS A 203 -10.10 1.95 18.98
CA LYS A 203 -10.35 1.55 20.38
C LYS A 203 -9.49 0.36 20.78
N THR A 204 -9.37 -0.64 19.90
CA THR A 204 -8.56 -1.84 20.19
C THR A 204 -7.06 -1.49 20.19
N TYR A 205 -6.60 -0.70 19.21
CA TYR A 205 -5.22 -0.21 19.15
C TYR A 205 -4.83 0.53 20.44
N ASN A 206 -5.61 1.55 20.82
CA ASN A 206 -5.37 2.32 22.05
C ASN A 206 -5.46 1.41 23.29
N GLY A 207 -6.36 0.42 23.24
CA GLY A 207 -6.47 -0.65 24.22
C GLY A 207 -5.15 -1.34 24.51
N VAL A 208 -4.53 -1.88 23.46
CA VAL A 208 -3.25 -2.60 23.50
C VAL A 208 -2.09 -1.66 23.81
N ARG A 209 -2.02 -0.50 23.15
CA ARG A 209 -0.98 0.51 23.35
C ARG A 209 -0.89 0.94 24.81
N THR A 210 -2.01 1.20 25.50
CA THR A 210 -1.98 1.57 26.92
C THR A 210 -1.40 0.45 27.78
N SER A 211 -1.72 -0.81 27.49
CA SER A 211 -1.16 -1.94 28.25
C SER A 211 0.35 -2.06 28.02
N ILE A 212 0.81 -1.94 26.77
CA ILE A 212 2.23 -1.95 26.43
C ILE A 212 2.98 -0.79 27.10
N LEU A 213 2.44 0.43 27.04
CA LEU A 213 3.05 1.62 27.66
C LEU A 213 3.24 1.46 29.17
N LYS A 214 2.25 0.88 29.86
CA LYS A 214 2.38 0.58 31.29
C LYS A 214 3.42 -0.49 31.55
N ILE A 215 3.52 -1.50 30.69
CA ILE A 215 4.57 -2.51 30.81
C ILE A 215 5.95 -1.87 30.62
N SER A 216 6.14 -1.03 29.59
CA SER A 216 7.43 -0.40 29.29
C SER A 216 7.91 0.60 30.34
N GLN A 217 6.99 1.19 31.11
CA GLN A 217 7.31 2.09 32.23
C GLN A 217 7.82 1.36 33.48
N HIS A 218 7.53 0.07 33.62
CA HIS A 218 7.83 -0.70 34.83
C HIS A 218 8.73 -1.92 34.57
N ALA A 219 8.95 -2.30 33.30
CA ALA A 219 9.82 -3.40 32.93
C ALA A 219 11.15 -2.93 32.34
N HIS A 220 12.20 -3.72 32.56
CA HIS A 220 13.41 -3.69 31.73
C HIS A 220 13.13 -4.41 30.40
N LEU A 221 12.95 -3.63 29.35
CA LEU A 221 12.75 -4.13 27.99
C LEU A 221 14.10 -4.39 27.30
N ASN A 222 14.17 -5.43 26.48
CA ASN A 222 15.33 -5.66 25.60
C ASN A 222 15.10 -5.01 24.22
N THR A 223 16.13 -4.98 23.38
CA THR A 223 16.05 -4.41 22.01
C THR A 223 14.94 -5.03 21.16
N LEU A 224 14.68 -6.33 21.28
CA LEU A 224 13.63 -7.02 20.50
C LEU A 224 12.22 -6.58 20.95
N ASP A 225 12.03 -6.27 22.23
CA ASP A 225 10.77 -5.73 22.73
C ASP A 225 10.50 -4.36 22.12
N TYR A 226 11.51 -3.48 22.09
CA TYR A 226 11.43 -2.17 21.43
C TYR A 226 11.10 -2.32 19.94
N GLU A 227 11.80 -3.19 19.21
CA GLU A 227 11.50 -3.51 17.81
C GLU A 227 10.06 -3.96 17.59
N THR A 228 9.56 -4.82 18.49
CA THR A 228 8.20 -5.36 18.42
C THR A 228 7.16 -4.26 18.61
N ILE A 229 7.39 -3.36 19.57
CA ILE A 229 6.52 -2.20 19.84
C ILE A 229 6.57 -1.21 18.67
N VAL A 230 7.76 -0.88 18.16
CA VAL A 230 7.92 0.02 17.00
C VAL A 230 7.20 -0.56 15.77
N THR A 231 7.41 -1.84 15.48
CA THR A 231 6.74 -2.54 14.37
C THR A 231 5.22 -2.51 14.53
N PHE A 232 4.72 -2.69 15.75
CA PHE A 232 3.29 -2.57 16.06
C PHE A 232 2.76 -1.17 15.74
N CYS A 233 3.43 -0.11 16.17
CA CYS A 233 3.04 1.27 15.88
C CYS A 233 3.10 1.57 14.37
N MET A 234 4.18 1.14 13.69
CA MET A 234 4.38 1.32 12.24
C MET A 234 3.28 0.64 11.42
N ARG A 235 2.93 -0.61 11.72
CA ARG A 235 1.86 -1.35 11.03
C ARG A 235 0.47 -0.75 11.25
N ASN A 236 0.26 -0.04 12.35
CA ASN A 236 -0.98 0.69 12.63
C ASN A 236 -0.97 2.13 12.08
N LEU A 237 0.09 2.54 11.38
CA LEU A 237 0.28 3.87 10.80
C LEU A 237 0.35 4.99 11.85
N ARG A 238 0.92 4.67 13.02
CA ARG A 238 1.04 5.57 14.16
C ARG A 238 2.50 5.99 14.31
N PHE A 239 2.96 6.83 13.39
CA PHE A 239 4.39 7.17 13.27
C PHE A 239 4.91 7.98 14.45
N ARG A 240 4.08 8.84 15.03
CA ARG A 240 4.42 9.54 16.29
C ARG A 240 4.70 8.55 17.43
N ASP A 241 3.82 7.57 17.62
CA ASP A 241 4.01 6.56 18.66
C ASP A 241 5.26 5.71 18.42
N ALA A 242 5.58 5.42 17.16
CA ALA A 242 6.78 4.66 16.81
C ALA A 242 8.06 5.47 17.12
N ILE A 243 8.12 6.74 16.73
CA ILE A 243 9.31 7.57 16.96
C ILE A 243 9.51 7.90 18.43
N ASP A 244 8.43 8.06 19.22
CA ASP A 244 8.51 8.27 20.65
C ASP A 244 9.14 7.04 21.36
N VAL A 245 8.83 5.82 20.89
CA VAL A 245 9.42 4.57 21.41
C VAL A 245 10.90 4.44 21.02
N ILE A 246 11.28 4.85 19.80
CA ILE A 246 12.69 4.89 19.37
C ILE A 246 13.47 5.93 20.20
N SER A 247 12.86 7.09 20.47
CA SER A 247 13.45 8.13 21.30
C SER A 247 13.71 7.66 22.73
N ASP A 248 12.77 6.91 23.33
CA ASP A 248 12.95 6.31 24.67
C ASP A 248 14.13 5.32 24.67
N LEU A 249 14.20 4.45 23.67
CA LEU A 249 15.32 3.51 23.50
C LEU A 249 16.68 4.24 23.40
N GLU A 250 16.80 5.23 22.51
CA GLU A 250 18.05 5.96 22.33
C GLU A 250 18.45 6.77 23.57
N THR A 251 17.46 7.28 24.33
CA THR A 251 17.72 7.96 25.60
C THR A 251 18.36 6.99 26.60
N ARG A 252 17.82 5.78 26.74
CA ARG A 252 18.39 4.74 27.62
C ARG A 252 19.78 4.28 27.19
N ILE A 253 20.03 4.19 25.88
CA ILE A 253 21.37 3.90 25.34
C ILE A 253 22.37 4.99 25.79
N ARG A 254 21.98 6.28 25.72
CA ARG A 254 22.82 7.40 26.16
C ARG A 254 23.03 7.44 27.67
N GLU A 255 22.04 7.03 28.43
CA GLU A 255 22.12 6.87 29.88
C GLU A 255 23.03 5.70 30.30
N GLY A 256 23.53 4.90 29.34
CA GLY A 256 24.56 3.90 29.55
C GLY A 256 24.07 2.46 29.58
N ASP A 257 22.83 2.18 29.14
CA ASP A 257 22.36 0.80 29.01
C ASP A 257 23.02 0.10 27.81
N THR A 258 24.15 -0.56 28.08
CA THR A 258 24.96 -1.28 27.07
C THR A 258 24.27 -2.52 26.50
N SER A 259 23.16 -2.97 27.11
CA SER A 259 22.38 -4.09 26.59
C SER A 259 21.46 -3.70 25.43
N LEU A 260 21.31 -2.39 25.20
CA LEU A 260 20.45 -1.83 24.17
C LEU A 260 21.27 -1.31 22.99
N SER A 261 20.76 -1.55 21.79
CA SER A 261 21.30 -0.99 20.55
C SER A 261 20.20 -0.73 19.55
N LEU A 262 20.45 0.21 18.64
CA LEU A 262 19.63 0.35 17.43
C LEU A 262 20.06 -0.72 16.43
N THR A 263 19.12 -1.52 15.98
CA THR A 263 19.34 -2.50 14.89
C THR A 263 19.05 -1.87 13.54
N ASN A 264 19.37 -2.57 12.44
CA ASN A 264 18.94 -2.17 11.09
C ASN A 264 17.42 -1.96 10.99
N SER A 265 16.63 -2.74 11.73
CA SER A 265 15.18 -2.62 11.73
C SER A 265 14.74 -1.28 12.33
N LEU A 266 15.29 -0.93 13.49
CA LEU A 266 14.98 0.32 14.20
C LEU A 266 15.53 1.54 13.45
N TRP A 267 16.75 1.45 12.91
CA TRP A 267 17.30 2.48 12.02
C TRP A 267 16.42 2.70 10.79
N GLY A 268 15.99 1.61 10.16
CA GLY A 268 15.10 1.66 9.01
C GLY A 268 13.78 2.37 9.32
N ASP A 269 13.20 2.11 10.50
CA ASP A 269 11.96 2.76 10.92
C ASP A 269 12.20 4.22 11.35
N LYS A 270 13.29 4.52 12.07
CA LYS A 270 13.72 5.88 12.45
C LYS A 270 13.88 6.77 11.23
N ILE A 271 14.70 6.35 10.27
CA ILE A 271 14.92 7.08 9.02
C ILE A 271 13.61 7.18 8.25
N GLY A 272 12.86 6.08 8.13
CA GLY A 272 11.56 6.01 7.47
C GLY A 272 10.57 7.08 7.94
N ILE A 273 10.53 7.30 9.25
CA ILE A 273 9.63 8.26 9.90
C ILE A 273 10.18 9.69 9.78
N LEU A 274 11.43 9.94 10.19
CA LEU A 274 12.01 11.29 10.26
C LEU A 274 12.18 11.92 8.88
N SER A 275 12.58 11.13 7.87
CA SER A 275 12.68 11.59 6.48
C SER A 275 11.34 11.59 5.73
N ARG A 276 10.24 11.18 6.39
CA ARG A 276 8.90 11.00 5.77
C ARG A 276 8.95 10.10 4.51
N SER A 277 9.85 9.13 4.50
CA SER A 277 10.11 8.26 3.35
C SER A 277 9.23 7.01 3.31
N ASN A 278 8.35 6.83 4.30
CA ASN A 278 7.30 5.83 4.21
C ASN A 278 6.32 6.15 3.07
N GLU A 279 6.25 5.25 2.09
CA GLU A 279 5.43 5.38 0.87
C GLU A 279 3.95 5.71 1.11
N GLN A 280 3.40 5.32 2.26
CA GLN A 280 1.99 5.59 2.60
C GLN A 280 1.71 7.07 2.84
N THR A 281 2.75 7.90 2.91
CA THR A 281 2.68 9.35 3.06
C THR A 281 2.99 10.10 1.76
N TRP A 282 3.27 9.38 0.67
CA TRP A 282 3.74 9.99 -0.57
C TRP A 282 2.58 10.38 -1.49
N THR A 283 2.80 11.50 -2.16
CA THR A 283 1.92 12.06 -3.19
C THR A 283 2.78 12.31 -4.42
N ILE A 284 2.43 11.73 -5.57
CA ILE A 284 3.10 12.05 -6.84
C ILE A 284 2.35 13.24 -7.43
N ASP A 285 2.96 14.42 -7.29
CA ASP A 285 2.37 15.73 -7.56
C ASP A 285 0.96 15.90 -6.97
N ARG A 286 -0.08 15.76 -7.81
CA ARG A 286 -1.49 16.03 -7.49
C ARG A 286 -2.20 14.82 -6.90
N TYR A 287 -1.59 13.64 -6.93
CA TYR A 287 -2.26 12.37 -6.63
C TYR A 287 -1.59 11.61 -5.48
N ASP A 288 -2.40 11.17 -4.53
CA ASP A 288 -1.96 10.29 -3.43
C ASP A 288 -1.63 8.90 -3.97
N LEU A 289 -0.42 8.39 -3.68
CA LEU A 289 0.00 7.04 -4.11
C LEU A 289 -0.82 5.95 -3.40
N LYS A 290 -1.19 6.20 -2.14
CA LYS A 290 -2.09 5.37 -1.34
C LYS A 290 -3.00 6.33 -0.58
N SER A 291 -4.26 5.95 -0.33
CA SER A 291 -5.15 6.77 0.51
C SER A 291 -4.44 7.06 1.84
N ASN A 292 -4.02 8.32 2.06
CA ASN A 292 -3.15 8.69 3.15
C ASN A 292 -3.92 8.55 4.47
N ARG A 293 -3.73 7.41 5.14
CA ARG A 293 -4.39 7.05 6.40
C ARG A 293 -3.43 7.12 7.58
N ALA A 294 -2.21 7.58 7.36
CA ALA A 294 -1.20 7.62 8.40
C ALA A 294 -1.42 8.81 9.32
N GLN A 295 -1.22 8.59 10.61
CA GLN A 295 -1.06 9.69 11.56
C GLN A 295 0.36 10.23 11.39
N LEU A 296 0.47 11.29 10.59
CA LEU A 296 1.72 11.99 10.37
C LEU A 296 2.25 12.60 11.68
N ILE A 297 3.56 12.80 11.72
CA ILE A 297 4.19 13.63 12.74
C ILE A 297 3.68 15.07 12.57
N PRO A 298 3.27 15.75 13.66
CA PRO A 298 2.84 17.14 13.63
C PRO A 298 3.88 18.06 12.98
N GLU A 299 3.41 19.10 12.28
CA GLU A 299 4.29 20.17 11.80
C GLU A 299 4.97 20.85 13.01
N GLY A 300 6.31 20.92 13.01
CA GLY A 300 7.10 21.49 14.11
C GLY A 300 7.56 20.49 15.19
N TYR A 301 7.33 19.19 15.03
CA TYR A 301 7.95 18.19 15.92
C TYR A 301 9.48 18.24 15.83
N VAL A 302 10.13 18.37 16.99
CA VAL A 302 11.59 18.32 17.14
C VAL A 302 11.96 16.97 17.72
N TYR A 303 12.84 16.25 17.04
CA TYR A 303 13.32 14.96 17.54
C TYR A 303 14.25 15.18 18.74
N PRO A 304 14.03 14.54 19.91
CA PRO A 304 14.77 14.88 21.12
C PRO A 304 16.22 14.40 21.10
N VAL A 305 16.49 13.38 20.28
CA VAL A 305 17.69 12.54 20.39
C VAL A 305 18.61 12.76 19.18
N GLY A 306 18.47 13.85 18.45
CA GLY A 306 19.43 14.25 17.43
C GLY A 306 18.80 14.80 16.16
N GLU A 307 19.62 14.84 15.13
CA GLU A 307 19.29 15.47 13.86
C GLU A 307 18.19 14.75 13.09
N THR A 308 17.51 15.52 12.24
CA THR A 308 16.41 15.03 11.39
C THR A 308 16.74 15.08 9.90
N ASP A 309 17.85 15.70 9.52
CA ASP A 309 18.32 15.73 8.13
C ASP A 309 18.75 14.34 7.67
N ILE A 310 18.39 14.00 6.43
CA ILE A 310 18.63 12.65 5.90
C ILE A 310 20.12 12.33 5.76
N LEU A 311 20.97 13.28 5.35
CA LEU A 311 22.39 13.00 5.17
C LEU A 311 23.08 12.77 6.51
N GLN A 312 22.68 13.54 7.52
CA GLN A 312 23.16 13.37 8.89
C GLN A 312 22.70 12.03 9.49
N LEU A 313 21.42 11.65 9.29
CA LEU A 313 20.90 10.35 9.72
C LEU A 313 21.64 9.17 9.07
N LEU A 314 21.96 9.27 7.77
CA LEU A 314 22.74 8.25 7.07
C LEU A 314 24.21 8.22 7.55
N GLY A 315 24.77 9.37 7.93
CA GLY A 315 26.07 9.47 8.57
C GLY A 315 26.11 8.73 9.91
N GLN A 316 25.13 8.99 10.79
CA GLN A 316 25.00 8.31 12.08
C GLN A 316 24.80 6.79 11.92
N TYR A 317 24.01 6.37 10.92
CA TYR A 317 23.86 4.95 10.62
C TYR A 317 25.20 4.33 10.22
N ARG A 318 26.00 5.00 9.38
CA ARG A 318 27.34 4.52 9.00
C ARG A 318 28.27 4.42 10.20
N GLU A 319 28.22 5.37 11.12
CA GLU A 319 29.00 5.38 12.36
C GLU A 319 28.60 4.25 13.33
N SER A 320 27.37 3.74 13.24
CA SER A 320 26.92 2.61 14.07
C SER A 320 27.63 1.28 13.77
N GLY A 321 28.34 1.18 12.64
CA GLY A 321 29.08 -0.03 12.24
C GLY A 321 28.19 -1.21 11.83
N LEU A 322 26.88 -1.02 11.71
CA LEU A 322 25.95 -2.06 11.26
C LEU A 322 26.17 -2.42 9.80
N ILE A 323 26.09 -3.72 9.50
CA ILE A 323 26.17 -4.23 8.14
C ILE A 323 24.87 -3.90 7.41
N LEU A 324 24.99 -3.32 6.23
CA LEU A 324 23.86 -2.96 5.39
C LEU A 324 23.08 -4.22 4.97
N ASP A 325 21.78 -4.23 5.25
CA ASP A 325 20.86 -5.27 4.82
C ASP A 325 19.82 -4.78 3.81
N GLN A 326 19.03 -5.70 3.29
CA GLN A 326 18.01 -5.38 2.30
C GLN A 326 16.89 -4.46 2.80
N LYS A 327 16.50 -4.54 4.08
CA LYS A 327 15.48 -3.64 4.65
C LYS A 327 16.04 -2.22 4.64
N MET A 328 17.29 -2.07 5.07
CA MET A 328 17.97 -0.79 5.11
C MET A 328 18.23 -0.22 3.72
N CYS A 329 18.68 -1.02 2.74
CA CYS A 329 18.81 -0.58 1.34
C CYS A 329 17.51 0.04 0.81
N LYS A 330 16.37 -0.61 1.07
CA LYS A 330 15.04 -0.10 0.68
C LYS A 330 14.74 1.24 1.36
N THR A 331 15.01 1.36 2.66
CA THR A 331 14.80 2.61 3.40
C THR A 331 15.69 3.73 2.85
N ILE A 332 16.97 3.48 2.59
CA ILE A 332 17.91 4.48 2.06
C ILE A 332 17.44 4.97 0.68
N VAL A 333 17.08 4.05 -0.22
CA VAL A 333 16.56 4.40 -1.56
C VAL A 333 15.32 5.30 -1.46
N LEU A 334 14.34 4.91 -0.63
CA LEU A 334 13.13 5.71 -0.45
C LEU A 334 13.43 7.06 0.22
N ALA A 335 14.35 7.11 1.17
CA ALA A 335 14.69 8.34 1.88
C ALA A 335 15.44 9.36 1.01
N LEU A 336 16.39 8.90 0.19
CA LEU A 336 17.06 9.73 -0.79
C LEU A 336 16.11 10.19 -1.92
N GLY A 337 15.20 9.30 -2.36
CA GLY A 337 14.14 9.66 -3.29
C GLY A 337 13.22 10.74 -2.72
N LYS A 338 12.75 10.58 -1.48
CA LYS A 338 11.84 11.53 -0.84
C LYS A 338 12.46 12.91 -0.62
N SER A 339 13.74 12.96 -0.27
CA SER A 339 14.50 14.21 -0.10
C SER A 339 14.89 14.87 -1.42
N LYS A 340 14.53 14.27 -2.57
CA LYS A 340 14.90 14.70 -3.93
C LYS A 340 16.42 14.75 -4.17
N ASN A 341 17.20 14.01 -3.39
CA ASN A 341 18.65 13.96 -3.54
C ASN A 341 19.08 12.86 -4.52
N LEU A 342 18.75 13.06 -5.80
CA LEU A 342 18.97 12.05 -6.84
C LEU A 342 20.45 11.74 -7.08
N SER A 343 21.35 12.73 -6.96
CA SER A 343 22.80 12.49 -7.10
C SER A 343 23.34 11.50 -6.07
N LYS A 344 22.88 11.60 -4.81
CA LYS A 344 23.24 10.63 -3.76
C LYS A 344 22.55 9.29 -3.96
N LEU A 345 21.31 9.26 -4.47
CA LEU A 345 20.63 8.02 -4.84
C LEU A 345 21.38 7.29 -5.95
N ASP A 346 21.81 8.00 -6.99
CA ASP A 346 22.60 7.48 -8.10
C ASP A 346 23.92 6.88 -7.60
N SER A 347 24.64 7.65 -6.78
CA SER A 347 25.90 7.19 -6.15
C SER A 347 25.70 5.95 -5.29
N PHE A 348 24.57 5.85 -4.57
CA PHE A 348 24.24 4.71 -3.74
C PHE A 348 23.93 3.46 -4.58
N ILE A 349 23.12 3.59 -5.64
CA ILE A 349 22.79 2.49 -6.54
C ILE A 349 24.05 1.96 -7.24
N GLN A 350 24.88 2.88 -7.75
CA GLN A 350 26.15 2.53 -8.37
C GLN A 350 27.11 1.86 -7.38
N GLY A 351 27.21 2.36 -6.14
CA GLY A 351 28.10 1.80 -5.13
C GLY A 351 27.68 0.42 -4.61
N VAL A 352 26.37 0.14 -4.52
CA VAL A 352 25.86 -1.13 -3.96
C VAL A 352 25.62 -2.19 -5.04
N TRP A 353 25.11 -1.80 -6.21
CA TRP A 353 24.71 -2.72 -7.28
C TRP A 353 25.47 -2.54 -8.59
N GLY A 354 26.38 -1.57 -8.68
CA GLY A 354 27.28 -1.41 -9.82
C GLY A 354 26.60 -0.93 -11.09
N VAL A 355 25.38 -0.38 -11.01
CA VAL A 355 24.67 0.13 -12.19
C VAL A 355 24.95 1.61 -12.34
N ASP A 356 25.53 2.00 -13.48
CA ASP A 356 25.59 3.40 -13.86
C ASP A 356 24.18 3.87 -14.22
N THR A 357 23.70 4.83 -13.46
CA THR A 357 22.33 5.32 -13.60
C THR A 357 22.08 6.17 -14.85
N ASN A 358 23.13 6.65 -15.53
CA ASN A 358 23.00 7.44 -16.76
C ASN A 358 22.94 6.56 -18.01
N SER A 359 23.86 5.59 -18.12
CA SER A 359 23.87 4.62 -19.24
C SER A 359 22.88 3.48 -19.04
N GLY A 360 22.52 3.17 -17.79
CA GLY A 360 21.81 1.96 -17.45
C GLY A 360 22.68 0.70 -17.59
N GLU A 361 24.00 0.82 -17.68
CA GLU A 361 24.90 -0.32 -17.83
C GLU A 361 25.60 -0.70 -16.52
N LEU A 362 26.25 -1.86 -16.49
CA LEU A 362 27.07 -2.26 -15.35
C LEU A 362 28.43 -1.54 -15.44
N VAL A 363 28.85 -0.89 -14.36
CA VAL A 363 30.15 -0.24 -14.26
C VAL A 363 31.26 -1.26 -14.48
N GLU A 364 32.20 -0.92 -15.35
CA GLU A 364 33.33 -1.78 -15.68
C GLU A 364 34.18 -2.09 -14.42
N GLY A 365 34.53 -3.36 -14.24
CA GLY A 365 35.29 -3.82 -13.07
C GLY A 365 34.50 -3.93 -11.76
N PHE A 366 33.19 -3.64 -11.75
CA PHE A 366 32.38 -3.81 -10.55
C PHE A 366 32.22 -5.29 -10.16
N THR A 367 32.49 -5.60 -8.89
CA THR A 367 32.29 -6.94 -8.35
C THR A 367 30.87 -7.09 -7.81
N MET A 368 30.04 -7.85 -8.53
CA MET A 368 28.65 -8.09 -8.12
C MET A 368 28.57 -8.81 -6.77
N PRO A 369 27.67 -8.37 -5.85
CA PRO A 369 27.38 -9.10 -4.62
C PRO A 369 26.99 -10.56 -4.90
N SER A 370 27.46 -11.48 -4.05
CA SER A 370 27.05 -12.89 -4.12
C SER A 370 25.55 -13.04 -3.82
N LYS A 371 24.94 -14.13 -4.32
CA LYS A 371 23.50 -14.43 -4.09
C LYS A 371 23.13 -14.54 -2.62
N ASP A 372 24.07 -14.92 -1.77
CA ASP A 372 23.89 -15.05 -0.32
C ASP A 372 24.11 -13.72 0.44
N SER A 373 24.49 -12.66 -0.27
CA SER A 373 24.71 -11.34 0.32
C SER A 373 23.40 -10.71 0.80
N MET A 374 23.43 -10.06 1.96
CA MET A 374 22.29 -9.34 2.52
C MET A 374 21.84 -8.14 1.65
N VAL A 375 22.68 -7.69 0.72
CA VAL A 375 22.39 -6.59 -0.21
C VAL A 375 22.02 -7.08 -1.62
N TYR A 376 21.92 -8.39 -1.85
CA TYR A 376 21.53 -8.94 -3.15
C TYR A 376 20.14 -8.39 -3.57
N PRO A 377 20.00 -7.88 -4.80
CA PRO A 377 18.77 -7.19 -5.21
C PRO A 377 17.59 -8.16 -5.32
N ASN A 378 16.38 -7.64 -5.06
CA ASN A 378 15.13 -8.35 -5.31
C ASN A 378 14.03 -7.41 -5.80
N PHE A 379 12.91 -7.97 -6.24
CA PHE A 379 11.79 -7.17 -6.78
C PHE A 379 11.18 -6.18 -5.78
N ASP A 380 11.28 -6.43 -4.47
CA ASP A 380 10.81 -5.46 -3.47
C ASP A 380 11.73 -4.22 -3.42
N LEU A 381 13.04 -4.39 -3.63
CA LEU A 381 13.99 -3.29 -3.77
C LEU A 381 13.79 -2.55 -5.10
N LEU A 382 13.68 -3.27 -6.21
CA LEU A 382 13.42 -2.65 -7.53
C LEU A 382 12.16 -1.80 -7.51
N ARG A 383 11.13 -2.25 -6.80
CA ARG A 383 9.92 -1.46 -6.56
C ARG A 383 10.18 -0.15 -5.82
N CYS A 384 11.10 -0.14 -4.85
CA CYS A 384 11.51 1.08 -4.15
C CYS A 384 12.30 2.02 -5.06
N ILE A 385 13.17 1.49 -5.93
CA ILE A 385 13.92 2.27 -6.93
C ILE A 385 12.92 2.94 -7.89
N GLU A 386 11.99 2.17 -8.45
CA GLU A 386 10.91 2.65 -9.32
C GLU A 386 10.16 3.82 -8.68
N LEU A 387 9.72 3.62 -7.43
CA LEU A 387 8.95 4.61 -6.70
C LEU A 387 9.77 5.87 -6.38
N ALA A 388 11.04 5.73 -6.01
CA ALA A 388 11.92 6.84 -5.65
C ALA A 388 12.17 7.79 -6.83
N TYR A 389 12.46 7.25 -8.01
CA TYR A 389 12.63 8.06 -9.22
C TYR A 389 11.30 8.57 -9.77
N SER A 390 10.24 7.76 -9.70
CA SER A 390 8.91 8.20 -10.12
C SER A 390 8.35 9.33 -9.27
N PHE A 391 8.67 9.37 -7.98
CA PHE A 391 8.34 10.51 -7.12
C PHE A 391 9.02 11.82 -7.55
N ASN A 392 10.13 11.71 -8.27
CA ASN A 392 10.92 12.83 -8.81
C ASN A 392 10.72 12.99 -10.33
N SER A 393 9.57 12.55 -10.86
CA SER A 393 9.17 12.75 -12.26
C SER A 393 10.11 12.09 -13.28
N GLN A 394 10.72 10.95 -12.95
CA GLN A 394 11.55 10.18 -13.87
C GLN A 394 10.94 8.78 -14.12
N LEU A 395 10.48 8.50 -15.34
CA LEU A 395 9.94 7.17 -15.73
C LEU A 395 10.99 6.27 -16.38
N LEU A 396 11.79 6.82 -17.29
CA LEU A 396 12.69 6.02 -18.10
C LEU A 396 13.87 5.48 -17.27
N LYS A 397 14.52 6.37 -16.51
CA LYS A 397 15.70 6.06 -15.69
C LYS A 397 15.49 4.86 -14.75
N PRO A 398 14.44 4.78 -13.92
CA PRO A 398 14.27 3.63 -13.04
C PRO A 398 14.02 2.31 -13.79
N LEU A 399 13.32 2.33 -14.93
CA LEU A 399 13.14 1.13 -15.75
C LEU A 399 14.47 0.62 -16.31
N LEU A 400 15.34 1.51 -16.80
CA LEU A 400 16.67 1.15 -17.28
C LEU A 400 17.49 0.48 -16.16
N ILE A 401 17.55 1.12 -14.98
CA ILE A 401 18.25 0.58 -13.81
C ILE A 401 17.70 -0.80 -13.42
N CYS A 402 16.37 -0.91 -13.28
CA CYS A 402 15.73 -2.15 -12.85
C CYS A 402 15.92 -3.27 -13.87
N ASN A 403 15.81 -2.97 -15.17
CA ASN A 403 16.04 -3.95 -16.23
C ASN A 403 17.46 -4.50 -16.18
N THR A 404 18.46 -3.64 -16.03
CA THR A 404 19.86 -4.05 -15.93
C THR A 404 20.11 -4.90 -14.70
N ILE A 405 19.51 -4.55 -13.56
CA ILE A 405 19.59 -5.39 -12.37
C ILE A 405 18.95 -6.76 -12.64
N VAL A 406 17.75 -6.82 -13.22
CA VAL A 406 17.07 -8.08 -13.51
C VAL A 406 17.90 -8.96 -14.45
N GLN A 407 18.48 -8.39 -15.51
CA GLN A 407 19.29 -9.11 -16.49
C GLN A 407 20.63 -9.59 -15.89
N LYS A 408 21.41 -8.69 -15.29
CA LYS A 408 22.77 -9.00 -14.80
C LYS A 408 22.77 -9.85 -13.54
N TYR A 409 21.78 -9.67 -12.66
CA TYR A 409 21.63 -10.48 -11.44
C TYR A 409 20.71 -11.69 -11.64
N GLY A 410 20.21 -11.95 -12.86
CA GLY A 410 19.39 -13.12 -13.18
C GLY A 410 18.15 -13.29 -12.29
N LEU A 411 17.43 -12.20 -12.03
CA LEU A 411 16.24 -12.22 -11.16
C LEU A 411 15.05 -12.84 -11.89
N THR A 412 14.34 -13.76 -11.23
CA THR A 412 13.18 -14.45 -11.83
C THR A 412 11.89 -13.63 -11.74
N SER A 413 11.41 -13.15 -12.88
CA SER A 413 10.23 -12.26 -12.96
C SER A 413 8.87 -12.92 -12.70
N GLN A 414 8.79 -14.24 -12.49
CA GLN A 414 7.50 -14.95 -12.32
C GLN A 414 6.66 -14.46 -11.11
N ARG A 415 7.30 -13.92 -10.08
CA ARG A 415 6.64 -13.41 -8.85
C ARG A 415 6.79 -11.90 -8.65
N SER A 416 6.95 -11.17 -9.74
CA SER A 416 7.19 -9.72 -9.75
C SER A 416 5.92 -8.87 -9.82
N GLN A 417 4.73 -9.43 -9.59
CA GLN A 417 3.45 -8.72 -9.79
C GLN A 417 3.32 -7.45 -8.94
N LYS A 418 3.92 -7.41 -7.75
CA LYS A 418 3.93 -6.20 -6.91
C LYS A 418 4.80 -5.09 -7.51
N TYR A 419 5.95 -5.46 -8.07
CA TYR A 419 6.83 -4.52 -8.78
C TYR A 419 6.09 -3.93 -9.98
N TRP A 420 5.57 -4.77 -10.87
CA TRP A 420 4.84 -4.31 -12.05
C TRP A 420 3.56 -3.53 -11.73
N ALA A 421 2.86 -3.84 -10.64
CA ALA A 421 1.76 -3.01 -10.18
C ALA A 421 2.21 -1.59 -9.82
N THR A 422 3.39 -1.44 -9.19
CA THR A 422 3.95 -0.13 -8.87
C THR A 422 4.43 0.62 -10.11
N VAL A 423 5.06 -0.07 -11.08
CA VAL A 423 5.42 0.54 -12.37
C VAL A 423 4.16 1.10 -13.06
N LEU A 424 3.12 0.27 -13.22
CA LEU A 424 1.85 0.69 -13.83
C LEU A 424 1.20 1.87 -13.08
N GLU A 425 1.21 1.85 -11.74
CA GLU A 425 0.64 2.93 -10.92
C GLU A 425 1.43 4.24 -11.10
N CYS A 426 2.77 4.19 -11.05
CA CYS A 426 3.62 5.37 -11.20
C CYS A 426 3.49 5.96 -12.61
N THR A 427 3.57 5.14 -13.66
CA THR A 427 3.37 5.57 -15.05
C THR A 427 2.00 6.22 -15.24
N ALA A 428 0.93 5.59 -14.75
CA ALA A 428 -0.42 6.13 -14.87
C ALA A 428 -0.56 7.51 -14.21
N LEU A 429 -0.04 7.66 -12.98
CA LEU A 429 -0.12 8.92 -12.24
C LEU A 429 0.67 10.04 -12.92
N GLN A 430 1.87 9.74 -13.43
CA GLN A 430 2.68 10.75 -14.11
C GLN A 430 2.06 11.17 -15.44
N CYS A 431 1.59 10.23 -16.26
CA CYS A 431 0.88 10.59 -17.48
C CYS A 431 -0.40 11.39 -17.19
N GLU A 432 -1.06 11.14 -16.05
CA GLU A 432 -2.18 11.98 -15.60
C GLU A 432 -1.75 13.39 -15.21
N ASN A 433 -0.59 13.56 -14.57
CA ASN A 433 -0.07 14.89 -14.24
C ASN A 433 0.25 15.69 -15.49
N VAL A 434 1.00 15.11 -16.45
CA VAL A 434 1.32 15.76 -17.72
C VAL A 434 0.06 16.14 -18.47
N TYR A 435 -0.89 15.21 -18.63
CA TYR A 435 -2.16 15.49 -19.29
C TYR A 435 -2.92 16.66 -18.64
N ARG A 436 -2.90 16.75 -17.30
CA ARG A 436 -3.53 17.85 -16.58
C ARG A 436 -2.82 19.17 -16.80
N ASP A 437 -1.50 19.17 -16.84
CA ASP A 437 -0.70 20.37 -17.07
C ASP A 437 -0.95 20.89 -18.50
N THR A 438 -0.93 20.00 -19.50
CA THR A 438 -1.19 20.39 -20.88
C THR A 438 -2.63 20.85 -21.11
N GLN A 439 -3.64 20.16 -20.56
CA GLN A 439 -5.03 20.61 -20.56
C GLN A 439 -5.18 22.01 -19.94
N THR A 440 -4.44 22.29 -18.86
CA THR A 440 -4.46 23.60 -18.20
C THR A 440 -3.86 24.68 -19.09
N GLU A 441 -2.83 24.35 -19.88
CA GLU A 441 -2.19 25.26 -20.82
C GLU A 441 -3.08 25.54 -22.05
N LEU A 442 -3.68 24.50 -22.65
CA LEU A 442 -4.63 24.63 -23.76
C LEU A 442 -5.82 25.51 -23.39
N TRP A 443 -6.40 25.30 -22.21
CA TRP A 443 -7.49 26.14 -21.70
C TRP A 443 -7.08 27.60 -21.48
N ARG A 444 -5.80 27.89 -21.20
CA ARG A 444 -5.30 29.28 -21.12
C ARG A 444 -5.16 29.93 -22.49
N LYS A 445 -4.81 29.14 -23.50
CA LYS A 445 -4.63 29.60 -24.89
C LYS A 445 -5.96 29.72 -25.66
N GLY A 446 -7.04 29.13 -25.14
CA GLY A 446 -8.36 29.16 -25.76
C GLY A 446 -8.56 28.08 -26.83
N ASP A 447 -7.59 27.18 -27.00
CA ASP A 447 -7.70 26.03 -27.91
C ASP A 447 -8.38 24.87 -27.18
N GLU A 448 -9.56 24.48 -27.66
CA GLU A 448 -10.27 23.25 -27.23
C GLU A 448 -9.90 22.02 -28.08
N SER A 449 -9.06 22.21 -29.10
CA SER A 449 -8.71 21.18 -30.08
C SER A 449 -7.38 20.52 -29.77
N ASP A 450 -7.32 19.65 -28.75
CA ASP A 450 -6.44 18.49 -28.90
C ASP A 450 -6.90 17.27 -28.09
N LEU A 451 -7.46 16.29 -28.80
CA LEU A 451 -7.81 14.97 -28.31
C LEU A 451 -6.61 14.01 -28.32
N SER A 452 -5.51 14.38 -29.00
CA SER A 452 -4.31 13.57 -29.19
C SER A 452 -3.60 13.21 -27.88
N GLU A 453 -3.60 14.11 -26.90
CA GLU A 453 -2.96 13.91 -25.58
C GLU A 453 -3.68 12.87 -24.71
N VAL A 454 -5.00 12.68 -24.87
CA VAL A 454 -5.74 11.63 -24.18
C VAL A 454 -5.31 10.26 -24.67
N ASP A 455 -4.94 10.17 -25.95
CA ASP A 455 -4.56 8.94 -26.62
C ASP A 455 -3.13 8.54 -26.23
N LEU A 456 -2.17 9.46 -26.17
CA LEU A 456 -0.78 9.16 -25.78
C LEU A 456 -0.69 8.50 -24.40
N ARG A 457 -1.34 9.06 -23.37
CA ARG A 457 -1.35 8.46 -22.01
C ARG A 457 -1.85 7.02 -22.03
N ARG A 458 -2.92 6.74 -22.80
CA ARG A 458 -3.52 5.41 -22.85
C ARG A 458 -2.65 4.44 -23.63
N LYS A 459 -2.04 4.89 -24.74
CA LYS A 459 -1.07 4.11 -25.52
C LYS A 459 0.12 3.67 -24.68
N ILE A 460 0.75 4.60 -23.96
CA ILE A 460 1.86 4.29 -23.04
C ILE A 460 1.45 3.21 -22.03
N PHE A 461 0.28 3.37 -21.40
CA PHE A 461 -0.22 2.40 -20.45
C PHE A 461 -0.50 1.03 -21.08
N ASP A 462 -1.07 1.01 -22.29
CA ASP A 462 -1.37 -0.22 -23.04
C ASP A 462 -0.11 -0.95 -23.49
N HIS A 463 0.89 -0.25 -24.05
CA HIS A 463 2.19 -0.81 -24.41
C HIS A 463 2.88 -1.44 -23.20
N LEU A 464 2.92 -0.70 -22.09
CA LEU A 464 3.50 -1.20 -20.84
C LEU A 464 2.75 -2.45 -20.34
N TRP A 465 1.41 -2.44 -20.38
CA TRP A 465 0.59 -3.59 -20.01
C TRP A 465 0.91 -4.83 -20.86
N GLN A 466 0.97 -4.67 -22.19
CA GLN A 466 1.28 -5.74 -23.12
C GLN A 466 2.65 -6.35 -22.82
N HIS A 467 3.68 -5.51 -22.65
CA HIS A 467 5.03 -5.95 -22.28
C HIS A 467 5.04 -6.74 -20.99
N ILE A 468 4.40 -6.23 -19.94
CA ILE A 468 4.30 -6.91 -18.65
C ILE A 468 3.63 -8.28 -18.81
N MET A 469 2.55 -8.36 -19.58
CA MET A 469 1.83 -9.61 -19.81
C MET A 469 2.65 -10.64 -20.59
N THR A 470 3.71 -10.24 -21.30
CA THR A 470 4.67 -11.21 -21.86
C THR A 470 5.60 -11.82 -20.79
N ILE A 471 5.83 -11.11 -19.68
CA ILE A 471 6.79 -11.48 -18.63
C ILE A 471 6.12 -12.29 -17.51
N ILE A 472 4.90 -11.90 -17.11
CA ILE A 472 4.18 -12.51 -15.99
C ILE A 472 3.13 -13.52 -16.44
N THR A 473 2.93 -14.57 -15.64
CA THR A 473 1.95 -15.62 -15.96
C THR A 473 0.51 -15.21 -15.65
N LYS A 474 0.30 -14.48 -14.55
CA LYS A 474 -1.03 -14.02 -14.10
C LYS A 474 -0.94 -12.63 -13.46
N PRO A 475 -1.79 -11.67 -13.87
CA PRO A 475 -1.82 -10.34 -13.27
C PRO A 475 -2.43 -10.38 -11.87
N SER A 476 -1.98 -9.48 -10.99
CA SER A 476 -2.57 -9.34 -9.66
C SER A 476 -3.87 -8.55 -9.69
N LYS A 477 -4.67 -8.65 -8.61
CA LYS A 477 -5.88 -7.83 -8.41
C LYS A 477 -5.62 -6.33 -8.55
N ALA A 478 -4.49 -5.84 -8.05
CA ALA A 478 -4.10 -4.44 -8.14
C ALA A 478 -3.84 -4.03 -9.59
N MET A 479 -3.12 -4.86 -10.33
CA MET A 479 -2.83 -4.63 -11.76
C MET A 479 -4.10 -4.57 -12.60
N ILE A 480 -5.03 -5.50 -12.39
CA ILE A 480 -6.32 -5.50 -13.11
C ILE A 480 -7.12 -4.22 -12.81
N LYS A 481 -7.09 -3.75 -11.55
CA LYS A 481 -7.77 -2.50 -11.19
C LYS A 481 -7.16 -1.32 -11.95
N LEU A 482 -5.83 -1.23 -12.01
CA LEU A 482 -5.13 -0.19 -12.78
C LEU A 482 -5.46 -0.30 -14.27
N ARG A 483 -5.45 -1.51 -14.83
CA ARG A 483 -5.83 -1.80 -16.22
C ARG A 483 -7.21 -1.26 -16.58
N LEU A 484 -8.21 -1.54 -15.74
CA LEU A 484 -9.58 -1.07 -15.93
C LEU A 484 -9.73 0.45 -15.74
N SER A 485 -8.80 1.10 -15.05
CA SER A 485 -8.84 2.55 -14.79
C SER A 485 -8.14 3.37 -15.87
N HIS A 486 -7.04 2.87 -16.43
CA HIS A 486 -6.13 3.66 -17.27
C HIS A 486 -5.98 3.15 -18.71
N GLY A 487 -6.35 1.90 -19.02
CA GLY A 487 -6.24 1.35 -20.38
C GLY A 487 -7.17 2.02 -21.40
N SER A 488 -6.81 1.95 -22.68
CA SER A 488 -7.70 2.40 -23.77
C SER A 488 -8.94 1.51 -23.90
N LEU A 489 -9.99 2.05 -24.52
CA LEU A 489 -11.20 1.27 -24.75
C LEU A 489 -10.92 0.13 -25.73
N GLU A 490 -10.16 0.44 -26.77
CA GLU A 490 -9.77 -0.46 -27.86
C GLU A 490 -9.00 -1.66 -27.30
N SER A 491 -7.96 -1.41 -26.52
CA SER A 491 -7.14 -2.47 -25.92
C SER A 491 -7.92 -3.28 -24.88
N LEU A 492 -8.86 -2.68 -24.14
CA LEU A 492 -9.74 -3.41 -23.22
C LEU A 492 -10.74 -4.31 -23.96
N LEU A 493 -11.23 -3.89 -25.13
CA LEU A 493 -12.10 -4.70 -25.99
C LEU A 493 -11.35 -5.89 -26.59
N GLU A 494 -10.09 -5.71 -26.98
CA GLU A 494 -9.20 -6.79 -27.45
C GLU A 494 -8.92 -7.85 -26.37
N ASP A 495 -8.84 -7.45 -25.10
CA ASP A 495 -8.63 -8.36 -23.97
C ASP A 495 -9.88 -9.21 -23.66
N LEU A 496 -11.09 -8.76 -24.01
CA LEU A 496 -12.37 -9.38 -23.60
C LEU A 496 -12.50 -10.88 -23.93
N PRO A 497 -12.14 -11.36 -25.13
CA PRO A 497 -12.21 -12.79 -25.46
C PRO A 497 -11.40 -13.64 -24.48
N GLN A 498 -10.16 -13.25 -24.18
CA GLN A 498 -9.27 -13.98 -23.28
C GLN A 498 -9.78 -13.94 -21.83
N ILE A 499 -10.30 -12.79 -21.39
CA ILE A 499 -10.88 -12.66 -20.05
C ILE A 499 -12.13 -13.54 -19.92
N ARG A 500 -13.00 -13.55 -20.93
CA ARG A 500 -14.19 -14.43 -20.95
C ARG A 500 -13.82 -15.89 -20.90
N GLU A 501 -12.86 -16.32 -21.72
CA GLU A 501 -12.38 -17.70 -21.75
C GLU A 501 -11.88 -18.14 -20.36
N ARG A 502 -11.08 -17.30 -19.70
CA ARG A 502 -10.62 -17.56 -18.33
C ARG A 502 -11.76 -17.64 -17.31
N SER A 503 -12.84 -16.87 -17.49
CA SER A 503 -14.00 -16.90 -16.59
C SER A 503 -14.86 -18.14 -16.74
N ILE A 504 -14.74 -18.90 -17.84
CA ILE A 504 -15.48 -20.14 -18.07
C ILE A 504 -14.61 -21.39 -18.02
N ASP A 505 -13.28 -21.26 -18.08
CA ASP A 505 -12.36 -22.40 -18.10
C ASP A 505 -12.40 -23.18 -16.76
N PRO A 506 -12.86 -24.44 -16.75
CA PRO A 506 -12.90 -25.26 -15.53
C PRO A 506 -11.50 -25.59 -14.99
N LYS A 507 -10.45 -25.54 -15.81
CA LYS A 507 -9.06 -25.77 -15.36
C LYS A 507 -8.52 -24.61 -14.53
N ILE A 508 -9.05 -23.40 -14.74
CA ILE A 508 -8.69 -22.19 -13.99
C ILE A 508 -9.63 -22.01 -12.80
N ASN A 509 -10.91 -22.33 -12.98
CA ASN A 509 -11.97 -22.13 -11.98
C ASN A 509 -12.18 -23.38 -11.13
N ILE A 510 -11.10 -23.91 -10.54
CA ILE A 510 -11.13 -25.15 -9.74
C ILE A 510 -11.95 -24.95 -8.47
N THR A 511 -11.82 -23.79 -7.83
CA THR A 511 -12.57 -23.45 -6.61
C THR A 511 -13.69 -22.45 -6.90
N SER A 512 -14.74 -22.49 -6.07
CA SER A 512 -15.84 -21.51 -6.13
C SER A 512 -15.36 -20.06 -5.93
N SER A 513 -14.29 -19.87 -5.16
CA SER A 513 -13.71 -18.54 -4.92
C SER A 513 -12.96 -18.00 -6.13
N GLU A 514 -12.28 -18.86 -6.89
CA GLU A 514 -11.63 -18.51 -8.17
C GLU A 514 -12.66 -18.22 -9.25
N ALA A 515 -13.69 -19.07 -9.37
CA ALA A 515 -14.80 -18.86 -10.29
C ALA A 515 -15.49 -17.50 -10.04
N ALA A 516 -15.85 -17.22 -8.78
CA ALA A 516 -16.47 -15.95 -8.41
C ALA A 516 -15.52 -14.76 -8.65
N TYR A 517 -14.21 -14.94 -8.46
CA TYR A 517 -13.23 -13.89 -8.72
C TYR A 517 -13.15 -13.56 -10.22
N ASN A 518 -13.03 -14.56 -11.09
CA ASN A 518 -12.92 -14.37 -12.54
C ASN A 518 -14.23 -13.88 -13.14
N GLU A 519 -15.39 -14.30 -12.63
CA GLU A 519 -16.69 -13.73 -12.99
C GLU A 519 -16.75 -12.22 -12.66
N ASN A 520 -16.29 -11.83 -11.46
CA ASN A 520 -16.27 -10.42 -11.06
C ASN A 520 -15.30 -9.58 -11.91
N ILE A 521 -14.16 -10.14 -12.33
CA ILE A 521 -13.24 -9.47 -13.26
C ILE A 521 -13.95 -9.20 -14.58
N LEU A 522 -14.56 -10.22 -15.19
CA LEU A 522 -15.29 -10.08 -16.46
C LEU A 522 -16.41 -9.05 -16.35
N PHE A 523 -17.21 -9.11 -15.27
CA PHE A 523 -18.25 -8.11 -15.01
C PHE A 523 -17.69 -6.68 -14.99
N SER A 524 -16.51 -6.51 -14.36
CA SER A 524 -15.85 -5.20 -14.27
C SER A 524 -15.35 -4.72 -15.63
N TYR A 525 -14.74 -5.60 -16.43
CA TYR A 525 -14.34 -5.33 -17.82
C TYR A 525 -15.52 -4.90 -18.67
N LEU A 526 -16.60 -5.69 -18.70
CA LEU A 526 -17.79 -5.39 -19.48
C LEU A 526 -18.43 -4.06 -19.03
N ASN A 527 -18.49 -3.79 -17.73
CA ASN A 527 -19.04 -2.54 -17.24
C ASN A 527 -18.16 -1.33 -17.61
N THR A 528 -16.84 -1.47 -17.58
CA THR A 528 -15.89 -0.41 -17.99
C THR A 528 -16.00 -0.14 -19.49
N CYS A 529 -15.93 -1.19 -20.34
CA CYS A 529 -16.05 -1.07 -21.79
C CYS A 529 -17.41 -0.47 -22.19
N ARG A 530 -18.50 -0.91 -21.52
CA ARG A 530 -19.84 -0.33 -21.67
C ARG A 530 -19.82 1.17 -21.41
N ILE A 531 -19.22 1.63 -20.31
CA ILE A 531 -19.11 3.06 -20.00
C ILE A 531 -18.30 3.80 -21.07
N GLY A 532 -17.22 3.19 -21.58
CA GLY A 532 -16.38 3.74 -22.65
C GLY A 532 -17.17 3.95 -23.95
N LEU A 533 -17.79 2.88 -24.47
CA LEU A 533 -18.62 2.92 -25.69
C LEU A 533 -19.78 3.92 -25.54
N MET A 534 -20.40 3.99 -24.37
CA MET A 534 -21.46 4.97 -24.10
C MET A 534 -20.98 6.42 -24.18
N LYS A 535 -19.75 6.71 -23.72
CA LYS A 535 -19.16 8.05 -23.86
C LYS A 535 -18.94 8.41 -25.33
N LYS A 536 -18.60 7.42 -26.17
CA LYS A 536 -18.51 7.55 -27.63
C LYS A 536 -19.86 7.50 -28.36
N ARG A 537 -20.97 7.33 -27.62
CA ARG A 537 -22.35 7.20 -28.14
C ARG A 537 -22.60 5.93 -28.95
N GLU A 538 -21.77 4.90 -28.79
CA GLU A 538 -21.84 3.62 -29.49
C GLU A 538 -22.72 2.61 -28.72
N PHE A 539 -23.99 2.96 -28.51
CA PHE A 539 -24.91 2.15 -27.70
C PHE A 539 -25.14 0.74 -28.26
N TYR A 540 -25.25 0.62 -29.59
CA TYR A 540 -25.45 -0.67 -30.25
C TYR A 540 -24.24 -1.61 -30.06
N GLN A 541 -23.02 -1.08 -30.22
CA GLN A 541 -21.80 -1.86 -29.97
C GLN A 541 -21.71 -2.30 -28.50
N ALA A 542 -22.10 -1.42 -27.56
CA ALA A 542 -22.13 -1.77 -26.14
C ALA A 542 -23.13 -2.91 -25.84
N GLU A 543 -24.31 -2.88 -26.46
CA GLU A 543 -25.31 -3.93 -26.34
C GLU A 543 -24.84 -5.26 -26.94
N HIS A 544 -24.24 -5.21 -28.13
CA HIS A 544 -23.67 -6.38 -28.80
C HIS A 544 -22.57 -7.02 -27.94
N MET A 545 -21.61 -6.21 -27.46
CA MET A 545 -20.53 -6.65 -26.57
C MET A 545 -21.06 -7.31 -25.29
N ILE A 546 -22.04 -6.69 -24.61
CA ILE A 546 -22.65 -7.28 -23.41
C ILE A 546 -23.28 -8.63 -23.74
N THR A 547 -24.00 -8.72 -24.86
CA THR A 547 -24.71 -9.93 -25.27
C THR A 547 -23.76 -11.06 -25.62
N GLN A 548 -22.67 -10.75 -26.32
CA GLN A 548 -21.67 -11.72 -26.78
C GLN A 548 -20.82 -12.26 -25.62
N PHE A 549 -20.37 -11.37 -24.72
CA PHE A 549 -19.34 -11.73 -23.75
C PHE A 549 -19.86 -12.06 -22.34
N SER A 550 -21.13 -11.81 -22.03
CA SER A 550 -21.70 -12.23 -20.74
C SER A 550 -21.73 -13.75 -20.61
N ILE A 551 -21.40 -14.26 -19.42
CA ILE A 551 -21.37 -15.72 -19.14
C ILE A 551 -22.70 -16.26 -18.60
N ASN A 552 -23.58 -15.38 -18.10
CA ASN A 552 -24.89 -15.76 -17.59
C ASN A 552 -25.92 -14.65 -17.79
N ASN A 553 -27.21 -15.02 -17.73
CA ASN A 553 -28.32 -14.09 -17.93
C ASN A 553 -28.33 -12.98 -16.88
N ARG A 554 -27.99 -13.29 -15.62
CA ARG A 554 -27.92 -12.29 -14.54
C ARG A 554 -26.95 -11.14 -14.86
N MET A 555 -25.75 -11.46 -15.31
CA MET A 555 -24.72 -10.48 -15.71
C MET A 555 -25.23 -9.64 -16.88
N LYS A 556 -25.76 -10.31 -17.92
CA LYS A 556 -26.32 -9.66 -19.11
C LYS A 556 -27.42 -8.67 -18.74
N ASP A 557 -28.42 -9.12 -17.99
CA ASP A 557 -29.59 -8.33 -17.61
C ASP A 557 -29.21 -7.09 -16.78
N VAL A 558 -28.28 -7.26 -15.82
CA VAL A 558 -27.79 -6.14 -15.00
C VAL A 558 -27.08 -5.09 -15.86
N LEU A 559 -26.23 -5.51 -16.82
CA LEU A 559 -25.47 -4.61 -17.66
C LEU A 559 -26.35 -3.92 -18.72
N LEU A 560 -27.28 -4.65 -19.36
CA LEU A 560 -28.24 -4.09 -20.31
C LEU A 560 -29.19 -3.10 -19.63
N LYS A 561 -29.69 -3.41 -18.42
CA LYS A 561 -30.50 -2.47 -17.64
C LYS A 561 -29.74 -1.19 -17.32
N LYS A 562 -28.45 -1.28 -16.97
CA LYS A 562 -27.60 -0.10 -16.75
C LYS A 562 -27.39 0.71 -18.05
N LEU A 563 -27.26 0.04 -19.20
CA LEU A 563 -27.13 0.68 -20.52
C LEU A 563 -28.41 1.45 -20.87
N SER A 564 -29.56 0.77 -20.82
CA SER A 564 -30.89 1.35 -21.08
C SER A 564 -31.18 2.57 -20.20
N ASN A 565 -30.96 2.47 -18.88
CA ASN A 565 -31.15 3.59 -17.95
C ASN A 565 -30.31 4.82 -18.32
N TYR A 566 -29.10 4.63 -18.86
CA TYR A 566 -28.27 5.75 -19.27
C TYR A 566 -28.70 6.30 -20.62
N GLN A 567 -29.03 5.45 -21.60
CA GLN A 567 -29.56 5.87 -22.90
C GLN A 567 -30.80 6.74 -22.71
N GLN A 568 -31.72 6.35 -21.82
CA GLN A 568 -32.89 7.16 -21.45
C GLN A 568 -32.50 8.53 -20.86
N ARG A 569 -31.52 8.58 -19.95
CA ARG A 569 -31.02 9.84 -19.37
C ARG A 569 -30.38 10.73 -20.43
N TYR A 570 -29.62 10.14 -21.35
CA TYR A 570 -28.98 10.85 -22.45
C TYR A 570 -30.02 11.44 -23.40
N LEU A 571 -30.99 10.64 -23.86
CA LEU A 571 -32.09 11.11 -24.70
C LEU A 571 -32.90 12.22 -24.03
N LYS A 572 -33.18 12.10 -22.72
CA LYS A 572 -33.85 13.15 -21.95
C LYS A 572 -33.04 14.45 -21.93
N ARG A 573 -31.73 14.38 -21.72
CA ARG A 573 -30.85 15.55 -21.74
C ARG A 573 -30.80 16.19 -23.13
N MET A 574 -30.63 15.40 -24.18
CA MET A 574 -30.63 15.87 -25.57
C MET A 574 -31.96 16.55 -25.94
N ASN A 575 -33.09 16.00 -25.51
CA ASN A 575 -34.40 16.62 -25.73
C ASN A 575 -34.53 17.96 -24.98
N GLN A 576 -34.02 18.05 -23.74
CA GLN A 576 -33.99 19.30 -23.00
C GLN A 576 -33.09 20.37 -23.65
N GLU A 577 -31.93 19.97 -24.16
CA GLU A 577 -31.01 20.86 -24.89
C GLU A 577 -31.64 21.34 -26.20
N ARG A 578 -32.30 20.45 -26.96
CA ARG A 578 -33.05 20.82 -28.17
C ARG A 578 -34.19 21.78 -27.89
N VAL A 579 -34.93 21.58 -26.79
CA VAL A 579 -36.01 22.50 -26.39
C VAL A 579 -35.43 23.87 -26.03
N ARG A 580 -34.32 23.92 -25.28
CA ARG A 580 -33.64 25.18 -24.95
C ARG A 580 -33.10 25.91 -26.18
N ALA A 581 -32.46 25.19 -27.11
CA ALA A 581 -31.99 25.77 -28.36
C ALA A 581 -33.14 26.35 -29.21
N ARG A 582 -34.29 25.65 -29.26
CA ARG A 582 -35.49 26.16 -29.94
C ARG A 582 -36.12 27.36 -29.23
N GLN A 583 -35.98 27.47 -27.91
CA GLN A 583 -36.41 28.64 -27.15
C GLN A 583 -35.48 29.82 -27.41
N GLN A 584 -34.17 29.61 -27.36
CA GLN A 584 -33.19 30.66 -27.70
C GLN A 584 -33.36 31.21 -29.12
N ILE A 585 -33.59 30.34 -30.12
CA ILE A 585 -33.86 30.81 -31.49
C ILE A 585 -35.14 31.67 -31.55
N ARG A 586 -36.18 31.33 -30.78
CA ARG A 586 -37.41 32.15 -30.72
C ARG A 586 -37.19 33.47 -29.99
N ASP A 587 -36.42 33.45 -28.91
CA ASP A 587 -36.10 34.64 -28.14
C ASP A 587 -35.20 35.60 -28.95
N ASP A 588 -34.26 35.06 -29.76
CA ASP A 588 -33.41 35.83 -30.69
C ASP A 588 -34.23 36.36 -31.90
N ASP A 589 -35.18 35.58 -32.45
CA ASP A 589 -36.09 36.01 -33.53
C ASP A 589 -37.07 37.12 -33.06
N ASP A 590 -37.48 37.11 -31.79
CA ASP A 590 -38.36 38.13 -31.20
C ASP A 590 -37.59 39.45 -30.91
N ASP A 591 -36.28 39.39 -30.63
CA ASP A 591 -35.42 40.58 -30.45
C ASP A 591 -35.05 41.25 -31.80
N ASP A 592 -34.85 40.49 -32.87
CA ASP A 592 -34.67 41.04 -34.24
C ASP A 592 -35.98 41.63 -34.82
N GLY A 593 -37.15 41.19 -34.32
CA GLY A 593 -38.46 41.78 -34.62
C GLY A 593 -38.71 43.16 -33.99
N MET A 594 -37.91 43.56 -32.99
CA MET A 594 -38.04 44.84 -32.27
C MET A 594 -37.17 45.97 -32.84
N PHE A 595 -36.27 45.70 -33.79
CA PHE A 595 -35.49 46.73 -34.50
C PHE A 595 -36.05 47.10 -35.90
N GLY A 596 -37.23 46.57 -36.26
CA GLY A 596 -37.89 46.82 -37.56
C GLY A 596 -38.93 47.95 -37.59
N PHE A 597 -39.08 48.75 -36.52
CA PHE A 597 -39.90 49.97 -36.51
C PHE A 597 -39.13 51.13 -35.87
N TRP A 598 -38.16 51.69 -36.60
CA TRP A 598 -37.72 53.09 -36.49
C TRP A 598 -37.36 53.63 -37.86
#